data_AF-A0A7V1AGX2-F1
#
_entry.id   AF-A0A7V1AGX2-F1
#
_cell.length_a   1.000
_cell.length_b   1.000
_cell.length_c   1.000
_cell.angle_alpha   90.00
_cell.angle_beta   90.00
_cell.angle_gamma   90.00
#
_symmetry.space_group_name_H-M   'P 1'
#
loop_
_entity.id
_entity.type
_entity.pdbx_description
1 polymer ?
#
loop_
_entity_poly.entity_id
_entity_poly.type
_entity_poly.pdbx_seq_one_letter_code
_entity_poly.pdbx_strand_id
1 'polypeptide(L)' 'MLEYLSKGYNTRKTADALHISYETVRSHQKNIYRKLQVNSLLEAVTLFRG' A
#
# COMPACT_ATOMS: atom_id res chain seq x y z
N MET A 1 -5.88 0.71 -3.00
CA MET A 1 -4.54 1.11 -2.50
C MET A 1 -3.45 0.14 -2.93
N LEU A 2 -3.52 -1.16 -2.59
CA LEU A 2 -2.49 -2.13 -3.00
C LEU A 2 -2.29 -2.20 -4.52
N GLU A 3 -3.36 -2.07 -5.28
CA GLU A 3 -3.31 -2.02 -6.73
C GLU A 3 -2.43 -0.87 -7.26
N TYR A 4 -2.51 0.33 -6.67
CA TYR A 4 -1.66 1.45 -7.06
C TYR A 4 -0.20 1.18 -6.69
N LEU A 5 0.04 0.63 -5.49
CA LEU A 5 1.38 0.28 -5.04
C LEU A 5 1.98 -0.84 -5.91
N SER A 6 1.20 -1.82 -6.36
CA SER A 6 1.66 -2.90 -7.25
C SER A 6 1.98 -2.39 -8.66
N LYS A 7 1.34 -1.29 -9.09
CA LYS A 7 1.68 -0.52 -10.30
C LYS A 7 2.93 0.36 -10.13
N GLY A 8 3.62 0.32 -8.99
CA GLY A 8 4.85 1.09 -8.72
C GLY A 8 4.59 2.51 -8.22
N TYR A 9 3.38 2.83 -7.79
CA TYR A 9 3.09 4.15 -7.23
C TYR A 9 3.74 4.25 -5.85
N ASN A 10 4.43 5.36 -5.59
CA ASN A 10 4.87 5.66 -4.23
C ASN A 10 3.71 6.19 -3.37
N THR A 11 3.94 6.31 -2.08
CA THR A 11 2.93 6.73 -1.10
C THR A 11 2.31 8.10 -1.44
N ARG A 12 3.10 9.04 -2.00
CA ARG A 12 2.60 10.37 -2.41
C ARG A 12 1.71 10.28 -3.65
N LYS A 13 2.11 9.53 -4.68
CA LYS A 13 1.26 9.29 -5.87
C LYS A 13 -0.02 8.53 -5.53
N THR A 14 0.07 7.60 -4.57
CA THR A 14 -1.10 6.86 -4.09
C THR A 14 -2.05 7.76 -3.31
N ALA A 15 -1.52 8.69 -2.52
CA ALA A 15 -2.30 9.69 -1.79
C ALA A 15 -3.08 10.59 -2.76
N ASP A 16 -2.40 11.09 -3.78
CA ASP A 16 -2.98 11.90 -4.86
C ASP A 16 -4.07 11.14 -5.63
N ALA A 17 -3.76 9.93 -6.12
CA ALA A 17 -4.69 9.10 -6.89
C ALA A 17 -5.94 8.67 -6.08
N LEU A 18 -5.83 8.57 -4.76
CA LEU A 18 -6.95 8.23 -3.87
C LEU A 18 -7.60 9.46 -3.23
N HIS A 19 -7.08 10.66 -3.49
CA HIS A 19 -7.51 11.94 -2.91
C HIS A 19 -7.60 11.90 -1.36
N ILE A 20 -6.58 11.31 -0.72
CA ILE A 20 -6.44 11.20 0.74
C ILE A 20 -5.06 11.67 1.19
N SER A 21 -4.91 11.97 2.47
CA SER A 21 -3.62 12.39 3.04
C SER A 21 -2.55 11.30 2.97
N TYR A 22 -1.30 11.71 2.78
CA TYR A 22 -0.12 10.82 2.84
C TYR A 22 -0.08 9.97 4.12
N GLU A 23 -0.47 10.55 5.25
CA GLU A 23 -0.53 9.87 6.55
C GLU A 23 -1.57 8.76 6.57
N THR A 24 -2.74 8.99 5.96
CA THR A 24 -3.79 7.99 5.77
C THR A 24 -3.27 6.82 4.93
N VAL A 25 -2.48 7.09 3.89
CA VAL A 25 -1.82 6.06 3.08
C VAL A 25 -0.81 5.26 3.94
N ARG A 26 -0.01 5.87 4.82
CA ARG A 26 0.87 5.11 5.73
C ARG A 26 0.09 4.24 6.71
N SER A 27 -0.99 4.76 7.28
CA SER A 27 -1.85 4.04 8.21
C SER A 27 -2.53 2.83 7.55
N HIS A 28 -3.05 3.00 6.32
CA HIS A 28 -3.60 1.88 5.55
C HIS A 28 -2.55 0.82 5.24
N GLN A 29 -1.33 1.20 4.82
CA GLN A 29 -0.21 0.26 4.62
C GLN A 29 0.05 -0.57 5.88
N LYS A 30 0.16 0.07 7.05
CA LYS A 30 0.39 -0.64 8.31
C LYS A 30 -0.74 -1.64 8.63
N ASN A 31 -1.99 -1.24 8.41
CA ASN A 31 -3.14 -2.11 8.62
C ASN A 31 -3.17 -3.29 7.65
N ILE A 32 -2.79 -3.07 6.39
CA ILE A 32 -2.65 -4.13 5.40
C ILE A 32 -1.56 -5.10 5.83
N TYR A 33 -0.37 -4.61 6.18
CA TYR A 33 0.76 -5.46 6.58
C TYR A 33 0.37 -6.35 7.76
N ARG A 34 -0.35 -5.79 8.75
CA ARG A 34 -0.89 -6.56 9.87
C ARG A 34 -1.88 -7.63 9.43
N LYS A 35 -2.80 -7.31 8.50
CA LYS A 35 -3.82 -8.24 7.99
C LYS A 35 -3.23 -9.37 7.15
N LEU A 36 -2.21 -9.06 6.35
CA LEU A 36 -1.52 -10.04 5.50
C LEU A 36 -0.38 -10.75 6.22
N GLN A 37 -0.08 -10.36 7.46
CA GLN A 37 1.05 -10.86 8.25
C GLN A 37 2.40 -10.75 7.53
N VAL A 38 2.62 -9.63 6.83
CA VAL A 38 3.86 -9.31 6.11
C VAL A 38 4.58 -8.13 6.74
N ASN A 39 5.87 -7.97 6.44
CA ASN A 39 6.71 -6.92 7.03
C ASN A 39 7.12 -5.83 6.03
N SER A 40 6.84 -6.02 4.74
CA SER A 40 7.26 -5.11 3.68
C SER A 40 6.21 -4.92 2.59
N LEU A 41 6.37 -3.83 1.83
CA LEU A 41 5.53 -3.55 0.66
C LEU A 41 5.69 -4.65 -0.39
N LEU A 42 6.93 -5.12 -0.59
CA LEU A 42 7.24 -6.12 -1.60
C LEU A 42 6.49 -7.42 -1.30
N GLU A 43 6.54 -7.91 -0.07
CA GLU A 43 5.78 -9.09 0.35
C GLU A 43 4.27 -8.90 0.15
N ALA A 44 3.74 -7.74 0.55
CA ALA A 44 2.32 -7.43 0.37
C ALA A 44 1.91 -7.44 -1.13
N VAL A 45 2.76 -6.90 -2.00
CA VAL A 45 2.54 -6.87 -3.46
C VAL A 45 2.68 -8.26 -4.07
N THR A 46 3.65 -9.07 -3.60
CA THR A 46 3.83 -10.46 -4.04
C THR A 46 2.59 -11.29 -3.70
N LEU A 47 2.09 -11.21 -2.46
CA LEU A 47 0.86 -11.91 -2.05
C LEU A 47 -0.40 -11.43 -2.77
N PHE A 48 -0.43 -10.18 -3.23
CA PHE A 48 -1.55 -9.64 -4.00
C PHE A 48 -1.53 -10.06 -5.48
N ARG A 49 -0.35 -10.42 -6.00
CA ARG A 49 -0.15 -10.84 -7.39
C ARG A 49 -0.19 -12.35 -7.59
N GLY A 50 0.09 -13.12 -6.53
CA GLY A 50 -0.05 -14.57 -6.49
C GLY A 50 -1.50 -14.98 -6.24
#